data_AF-A0A2P2DIE0-F1
#
_entry.id   AF-A0A2P2DIE0-F1
#
_cell.length_a   1.000
_cell.length_b   1.000
_cell.length_c   1.000
_cell.angle_alpha   90.00
_cell.angle_beta   90.00
_cell.angle_gamma   90.00
#
_symmetry.space_group_name_H-M   'P 1'
#
loop_
_entity.id
_entity.type
_entity.pdbx_description
1 polymer ?
#
loop_
_entity_poly.entity_id
_entity_poly.type
_entity_poly.pdbx_seq_one_letter_code
_entity_poly.pdbx_strand_id
1 'polypeptide(L)'
;MQQLATNSLNPKNNFSENPEAFLLEHCGNLVAVGGGSLEERILFFVRRLKKLKAYVPPLDLNKFPIELHTEKIKTMCGFLQKDAA
;
A
#
# COMPACT_ATOMS: atom_id res chain seq x y z
N MET A 1 12.56 -5.42 -29.70
CA MET A 1 11.49 -6.10 -28.95
C MET A 1 11.42 -5.50 -27.55
N GLN A 2 10.36 -4.76 -27.21
CA GLN A 2 10.09 -4.33 -25.84
C GLN A 2 8.64 -4.71 -25.51
N GLN A 3 8.42 -6.00 -25.28
CA GLN A 3 7.29 -6.45 -24.49
C GLN A 3 7.79 -6.45 -23.05
N LEU A 4 7.18 -5.68 -22.15
CA LEU A 4 7.14 -5.90 -20.68
C LEU A 4 6.51 -4.67 -19.99
N ALA A 5 5.25 -4.36 -20.27
CA ALA A 5 4.49 -3.42 -19.45
C ALA A 5 2.99 -3.75 -19.37
N THR A 6 2.59 -4.97 -19.73
CA THR A 6 1.18 -5.33 -19.84
C THR A 6 0.65 -6.23 -18.72
N ASN A 7 1.47 -6.66 -17.74
CA ASN A 7 1.02 -7.62 -16.72
C ASN A 7 1.28 -7.28 -15.23
N SER A 8 1.72 -6.07 -14.86
CA SER A 8 2.10 -5.80 -13.45
C SER A 8 1.01 -5.18 -12.56
N LEU A 9 -0.26 -5.19 -12.96
CA LEU A 9 -1.35 -4.71 -12.08
C LEU A 9 -1.80 -5.76 -11.06
N ASN A 10 -1.37 -7.02 -11.22
CA ASN A 10 -1.67 -8.11 -10.30
C ASN A 10 -0.50 -8.31 -9.33
N PRO A 11 -0.59 -7.80 -8.09
CA PRO A 11 0.41 -8.10 -7.08
C PRO A 11 0.45 -9.61 -6.80
N LYS A 12 1.65 -10.14 -6.58
CA LYS A 12 1.88 -11.55 -6.24
C LYS A 12 1.39 -11.88 -4.84
N ASN A 13 1.44 -10.88 -3.95
CA ASN A 13 1.01 -11.02 -2.57
C ASN A 13 -0.51 -10.85 -2.46
N ASN A 14 -1.14 -11.56 -1.53
CA ASN A 14 -2.54 -11.30 -1.16
C ASN A 14 -2.58 -10.20 -0.10
N PHE A 15 -3.45 -9.19 -0.28
CA PHE A 15 -3.61 -8.09 0.67
C PHE A 15 -4.05 -8.55 2.06
N SER A 16 -4.83 -9.62 2.18
CA SER A 16 -5.27 -10.11 3.51
C SER A 16 -4.17 -10.82 4.29
N GLU A 17 -3.21 -11.44 3.60
CA GLU A 17 -2.15 -12.25 4.21
C GLU A 17 -0.87 -11.45 4.42
N ASN A 18 -0.48 -10.64 3.44
CA ASN A 18 0.75 -9.85 3.44
C ASN A 18 0.44 -8.42 2.96
N PRO A 19 -0.29 -7.62 3.77
CA PRO A 19 -0.80 -6.32 3.34
C PRO A 19 0.30 -5.32 2.99
N GLU A 20 1.42 -5.28 3.72
CA GLU A 20 2.51 -4.33 3.43
C GLU A 20 3.25 -4.71 2.15
N ALA A 21 3.55 -6.00 1.96
CA ALA A 21 4.18 -6.49 0.74
C ALA A 21 3.30 -6.24 -0.49
N PHE A 22 1.98 -6.49 -0.37
CA PHE A 22 1.00 -6.13 -1.39
C PHE A 22 1.04 -4.62 -1.69
N LEU A 23 1.01 -3.78 -0.67
CA LEU A 23 0.98 -2.32 -0.84
C LEU A 23 2.24 -1.81 -1.54
N LEU A 24 3.41 -2.30 -1.14
CA LEU A 24 4.68 -1.95 -1.77
C LEU A 24 4.71 -2.35 -3.25
N GLU A 25 4.27 -3.56 -3.56
CA GLU A 25 4.24 -4.08 -4.94
C GLU A 25 3.20 -3.33 -5.79
N HIS A 26 1.94 -3.31 -5.34
CA HIS A 26 0.85 -2.69 -6.08
C HIS A 26 1.05 -1.18 -6.24
N CYS A 27 1.36 -0.47 -5.16
CA CYS A 27 1.56 0.98 -5.24
C CYS A 27 2.87 1.34 -5.96
N GLY A 28 3.92 0.53 -5.83
CA GLY A 28 5.16 0.69 -6.59
C GLY A 28 4.93 0.57 -8.10
N ASN A 29 4.13 -0.42 -8.52
CA ASN A 29 3.74 -0.59 -9.92
C ASN A 29 2.92 0.61 -10.42
N LEU A 30 2.01 1.16 -9.59
CA LEU A 30 1.26 2.37 -9.93
C LEU A 30 2.14 3.61 -10.06
N VAL A 31 3.19 3.76 -9.24
CA VAL A 31 4.20 4.82 -9.39
C VAL A 31 4.90 4.68 -10.73
N ALA A 32 5.32 3.47 -11.11
CA ALA A 32 6.05 3.22 -12.35
C ALA A 32 5.26 3.57 -13.62
N VAL A 33 3.93 3.41 -13.61
CA VAL A 33 3.07 3.68 -14.78
C VAL A 33 2.41 5.06 -14.79
N GLY A 34 2.17 5.66 -13.62
CA GLY A 34 1.33 6.84 -13.49
C GLY A 34 1.92 7.97 -12.65
N GLY A 35 3.17 7.85 -12.20
CA GLY A 35 3.87 8.85 -11.38
C GLY A 35 3.31 9.00 -9.96
N GLY A 36 3.81 10.01 -9.25
CA GLY A 36 3.55 10.26 -7.82
C GLY A 36 4.50 9.51 -6.91
N SER A 37 4.49 9.83 -5.61
CA SER A 37 5.33 9.13 -4.62
C SER A 37 4.65 7.83 -4.13
N LEU A 38 5.47 6.88 -3.67
CA LEU A 38 4.99 5.64 -3.09
C LEU A 38 4.12 5.88 -1.84
N GLU A 39 4.51 6.85 -1.00
CA GLU A 39 3.71 7.30 0.15
C GLU A 39 2.29 7.71 -0.28
N GLU A 40 2.17 8.59 -1.27
CA GLU A 40 0.87 9.11 -1.72
C GLU A 40 -0.01 7.98 -2.25
N ARG A 41 0.56 7.03 -2.99
CA ARG A 41 -0.18 5.88 -3.52
C ARG A 41 -0.70 4.97 -2.42
N ILE A 42 0.12 4.68 -1.40
CA ILE A 42 -0.29 3.88 -0.24
C ILE A 42 -1.41 4.58 0.54
N LEU A 43 -1.22 5.85 0.88
CA LEU A 43 -2.22 6.64 1.61
C LEU A 43 -3.55 6.72 0.84
N PHE A 44 -3.47 6.92 -0.48
CA PHE A 44 -4.65 6.96 -1.34
C PHE A 44 -5.38 5.61 -1.37
N PHE A 45 -4.65 4.51 -1.52
CA PHE A 45 -5.20 3.16 -1.56
C PHE A 45 -5.96 2.83 -0.26
N VAL A 46 -5.31 3.04 0.89
CA VAL A 46 -5.93 2.80 2.21
C VAL A 46 -7.16 3.70 2.41
N ARG A 47 -7.07 4.98 2.05
CA ARG A 47 -8.21 5.92 2.12
C ARG A 47 -9.37 5.46 1.24
N ARG A 48 -9.09 4.92 0.06
CA ARG A 48 -10.10 4.40 -0.87
C ARG A 48 -10.81 3.18 -0.27
N LEU A 49 -10.07 2.23 0.31
CA LEU A 49 -10.65 1.07 0.98
C LEU A 49 -11.57 1.47 2.14
N LYS A 50 -11.13 2.39 2.99
CA LYS A 50 -11.96 2.93 4.09
C LYS A 50 -13.23 3.61 3.58
N LYS A 51 -13.15 4.40 2.50
CA LYS A 51 -14.32 5.02 1.87
C LYS A 51 -15.33 3.99 1.34
N LEU A 52 -14.83 2.86 0.84
CA LEU A 52 -15.64 1.73 0.38
C LEU A 52 -16.15 0.84 1.53
N LYS A 53 -15.83 1.18 2.79
CA LYS A 53 -16.09 0.36 3.98
C LYS A 53 -15.55 -1.08 3.85
N ALA A 54 -14.49 -1.24 3.06
CA ALA A 54 -13.78 -2.51 2.95
C ALA A 54 -12.93 -2.73 4.21
N TYR A 55 -12.73 -3.99 4.57
CA TYR A 55 -11.78 -4.35 5.61
C TYR A 55 -10.36 -3.94 5.18
N VAL A 56 -9.65 -3.29 6.09
CA VAL A 56 -8.24 -2.95 5.93
C VAL A 56 -7.51 -3.64 7.08
N PRO A 57 -6.63 -4.61 6.80
CA PRO A 57 -5.81 -5.23 7.82
C PRO A 57 -4.98 -4.20 8.58
N PRO A 58 -4.65 -4.45 9.86
CA PRO A 58 -3.67 -3.64 10.56
C PRO A 58 -2.33 -3.70 9.81
N LEU A 59 -1.64 -2.57 9.76
CA LEU A 59 -0.34 -2.46 9.10
C LEU A 59 0.77 -2.29 10.14
N ASP A 60 1.88 -2.98 9.95
CA ASP A 60 3.10 -2.84 10.74
C ASP A 60 4.09 -1.91 10.02
N LEU A 61 4.38 -0.78 10.64
CA LEU A 61 5.34 0.19 10.13
C LEU A 61 6.72 -0.44 9.86
N ASN A 62 7.14 -1.42 10.67
CA ASN A 62 8.46 -2.04 10.56
C ASN A 62 8.61 -2.88 9.28
N LYS A 63 7.50 -3.26 8.65
CA LYS A 63 7.49 -3.97 7.37
C LYS A 63 7.59 -3.04 6.16
N PHE A 64 7.48 -1.73 6.37
CA PHE A 64 7.76 -0.73 5.33
C PHE A 64 9.24 -0.33 5.34
N PRO A 65 9.83 -0.01 4.16
CA PRO A 65 11.13 0.63 4.05
C PRO A 65 11.20 1.92 4.88
N ILE A 66 12.39 2.25 5.39
CA ILE A 66 12.64 3.39 6.29
C ILE A 66 12.22 4.72 5.64
N GLU A 67 12.33 4.83 4.32
CA GLU A 67 11.93 6.00 3.54
C GLU A 67 10.42 6.31 3.64
N LEU A 68 9.61 5.29 3.97
CA LEU A 68 8.17 5.42 4.20
C LEU A 68 7.82 5.62 5.68
N HIS A 69 8.78 5.73 6.59
CA HIS A 69 8.53 5.97 8.02
C HIS A 69 8.23 7.45 8.30
N THR A 70 7.37 8.03 7.47
CA THR A 70 6.93 9.41 7.59
C THR A 70 5.79 9.52 8.60
N GLU A 71 5.58 10.72 9.15
CA GLU A 71 4.52 10.96 10.13
C GLU A 71 3.14 10.56 9.62
N LYS A 72 2.86 10.70 8.31
CA LYS A 72 1.59 10.29 7.72
C LYS A 72 1.39 8.78 7.71
N ILE A 73 2.41 8.01 7.32
CA ILE A 73 2.34 6.55 7.30
C ILE A 73 2.29 6.00 8.72
N LYS A 74 3.07 6.56 9.66
CA LYS A 74 2.99 6.23 11.10
C LYS A 74 1.57 6.42 11.63
N THR A 75 0.99 7.59 11.36
CA THR A 75 -0.36 7.94 11.77
C THR A 75 -1.38 6.97 11.17
N MET A 76 -1.30 6.69 9.87
CA MET A 76 -2.16 5.72 9.19
C MET A 76 -2.06 4.33 9.82
N CYS A 77 -0.85 3.79 10.02
CA CYS A 77 -0.65 2.48 10.64
C CYS A 77 -1.23 2.44 12.07
N GLY A 78 -0.98 3.48 12.87
CA GLY A 78 -1.52 3.58 14.22
C GLY A 78 -3.05 3.63 14.26
N PHE A 79 -3.70 4.31 13.30
CA PHE A 79 -5.16 4.29 13.18
C PHE A 79 -5.69 2.89 12.82
N LEU A 80 -5.06 2.21 11.86
CA LEU A 80 -5.47 0.87 11.44
C LEU A 80 -5.29 -0.18 12.54
N GLN A 81 -4.25 -0.06 13.36
CA GLN A 81 -4.03 -0.92 14.51
C GLN A 81 -5.11 -0.75 15.59
N LYS A 82 -5.55 0.49 15.85
CA LYS A 82 -6.64 0.77 16.80
C LYS A 82 -8.01 0.30 16.29
N ASP A 83 -8.26 0.45 14.99
CA ASP A 83 -9.52 -0.01 14.38
C ASP A 83 -9.64 -1.55 14.36
N ALA A 84 -8.52 -2.27 14.48
CA ALA A 84 -8.49 -3.73 14.46
C ALA A 84 -8.53 -4.36 15.88
N ALA A 85 -8.38 -3.56 16.94
CA ALA A 85 -8.40 -3.97 18.35
C ALA A 85 -9.81 -3.86 18.94
#